data_AF-A0A4P9YSG4-F1
#
_entry.id   AF-A0A4P9YSG4-F1
#
_cell.length_a   1.000
_cell.length_b   1.000
_cell.length_c   1.000
_cell.angle_alpha   90.00
_cell.angle_beta   90.00
_cell.angle_gamma   90.00
#
_symmetry.space_group_name_H-M   'P 1'
#
loop_
_entity.id
_entity.type
_entity.pdbx_description
1 polymer ?
#
loop_
_entity_poly.entity_id
_entity_poly.type
_entity_poly.pdbx_seq_one_letter_code
_entity_poly.pdbx_strand_id
1 'polypeptide(L)'
;MLQALRIVKLFAWEQRFYSRIDEAREKELVAGWKRYVNFSIYVGCSSVTPVVITVATLTAYTIIFKHTLTTTIAFTSIALFESLRVALIQLPNSIF
;
A
#
# COMPACT_ATOMS: atom_id res chain seq x y z
N MET A 1 33.54 -17.22 -5.80
CA MET A 1 32.36 -18.07 -6.10
C MET A 1 32.72 -19.34 -6.87
N LEU A 2 33.47 -19.28 -7.98
CA LEU A 2 33.80 -20.48 -8.79
C LEU A 2 34.58 -21.59 -8.05
N GLN A 3 35.54 -21.24 -7.18
CA GLN A 3 36.27 -22.24 -6.37
C GLN A 3 35.40 -22.90 -5.29
N ALA A 4 34.52 -22.14 -4.64
CA ALA A 4 33.58 -22.67 -3.66
C ALA A 4 32.61 -23.68 -4.29
N LEU A 5 32.16 -23.42 -5.52
CA LEU A 5 31.24 -24.30 -6.25
C LEU A 5 31.91 -25.64 -6.65
N ARG A 6 33.22 -25.63 -6.97
CA ARG A 6 34.00 -26.85 -7.20
C ARG A 6 34.15 -27.71 -5.94
N ILE A 7 34.40 -27.08 -4.79
CA ILE A 7 34.51 -27.77 -3.50
C ILE A 7 33.19 -28.45 -3.12
N VAL A 8 32.06 -27.74 -3.25
CA VAL A 8 30.72 -28.29 -2.97
C VAL A 8 30.42 -29.53 -3.82
N LYS A 9 30.82 -29.52 -5.10
CA LYS A 9 30.71 -30.68 -6.01
C LYS A 9 31.62 -31.84 -5.60
N LEU A 10 32.86 -31.55 -5.23
CA LEU A 10 33.85 -32.56 -4.82
C LEU A 10 33.44 -33.33 -3.56
N PHE A 11 32.74 -32.66 -2.63
CA PHE A 11 32.26 -33.25 -1.39
C PHE A 11 30.78 -33.68 -1.43
N ALA A 12 30.12 -33.63 -2.60
CA ALA A 12 28.70 -33.93 -2.80
C ALA A 12 27.76 -33.18 -1.82
N TRP A 13 28.13 -31.96 -1.43
CA TRP A 13 27.34 -31.12 -0.51
C TRP A 13 26.20 -30.36 -1.19
N GLU A 14 25.97 -30.59 -2.48
CA GLU A 14 24.91 -29.91 -3.25
C GLU A 14 23.56 -30.00 -2.55
N GLN A 15 23.16 -31.19 -2.08
CA GLN A 15 21.87 -31.38 -1.40
C GLN A 15 21.73 -30.55 -0.11
N ARG A 16 22.81 -30.43 0.68
CA ARG A 16 22.81 -29.62 1.90
C ARG A 16 22.80 -28.12 1.61
N PHE A 17 23.45 -27.69 0.54
CA PHE A 17 23.38 -26.29 0.10
C PHE A 17 21.99 -25.95 -0.45
N TYR A 18 21.40 -26.84 -1.26
CA TYR A 18 20.03 -26.69 -1.72
C TYR A 18 19.04 -26.58 -0.56
N SER A 19 19.13 -27.46 0.44
CA SER A 19 18.23 -27.40 1.60
C SER A 19 18.36 -26.10 2.38
N ARG A 20 19.57 -25.54 2.51
CA ARG A 20 19.77 -24.24 3.18
C ARG A 20 19.24 -23.06 2.38
N ILE A 21 19.40 -23.09 1.05
CA ILE A 21 18.85 -22.06 0.17
C ILE A 21 17.32 -22.12 0.20
N ASP A 22 16.74 -23.31 0.22
CA ASP A 22 15.29 -23.50 0.27
C ASP A 22 14.70 -22.99 1.59
N GLU A 23 15.35 -23.29 2.73
CA GLU A 23 14.95 -22.76 4.04
C GLU A 23 15.03 -21.22 4.11
N ALA A 24 16.06 -20.63 3.51
CA ALA A 24 16.18 -19.17 3.41
C ALA A 24 15.09 -18.57 2.50
N ARG A 25 14.82 -19.22 1.37
CA ARG A 25 13.78 -18.80 0.41
C ARG A 25 12.39 -18.87 1.01
N GLU A 26 12.08 -19.89 1.80
CA GLU A 26 10.80 -20.00 2.49
C GLU A 26 10.59 -18.84 3.46
N LYS A 27 11.63 -18.48 4.23
CA LYS A 27 11.61 -17.31 5.13
C LYS A 27 11.37 -16.00 4.35
N GLU A 28 12.04 -15.83 3.22
CA GLU A 28 11.85 -14.67 2.34
C GLU A 28 10.43 -14.61 1.75
N LEU A 29 9.88 -15.74 1.31
CA LEU A 29 8.52 -15.82 0.77
C LEU A 29 7.47 -15.43 1.81
N VAL A 30 7.61 -15.92 3.05
CA VAL A 30 6.70 -15.55 4.15
C VAL A 30 6.80 -14.05 4.47
N ALA A 31 8.02 -13.50 4.52
CA ALA A 31 8.21 -12.06 4.73
C ALA A 31 7.65 -11.22 3.58
N GLY A 32 7.86 -11.66 2.34
CA GLY A 32 7.32 -11.04 1.13
C GLY A 32 5.80 -11.05 1.10
N TRP A 33 5.18 -12.18 1.45
CA TRP A 33 3.73 -12.30 1.54
C TRP A 33 3.14 -11.34 2.58
N LYS A 34 3.72 -11.29 3.79
CA LYS A 34 3.29 -10.35 4.83
C LYS A 34 3.38 -8.90 4.35
N ARG A 35 4.47 -8.54 3.67
CA ARG A 35 4.64 -7.20 3.09
C ARG A 35 3.58 -6.91 2.03
N TYR A 36 3.28 -7.87 1.17
CA TYR A 36 2.25 -7.72 0.13
C TYR A 36 0.87 -7.50 0.74
N VAL A 37 0.48 -8.32 1.71
CA VAL A 37 -0.81 -8.17 2.43
C VAL A 37 -0.90 -6.80 3.09
N ASN A 38 0.15 -6.35 3.78
CA ASN A 38 0.16 -5.04 4.41
C ASN A 38 0.04 -3.90 3.38
N PHE A 39 0.71 -4.03 2.24
CA PHE A 39 0.59 -3.08 1.14
C PHE A 39 -0.82 -3.05 0.55
N SER A 40 -1.45 -4.21 0.35
CA SER A 40 -2.84 -4.30 -0.14
C SER A 40 -3.82 -3.61 0.82
N ILE A 41 -3.66 -3.81 2.14
CA ILE A 41 -4.49 -3.15 3.16
C ILE A 41 -4.27 -1.63 3.11
N TYR A 42 -3.01 -1.19 3.03
CA TYR A 42 -2.67 0.22 2.94
C TYR A 42 -3.30 0.89 1.72
N VAL A 43 -3.20 0.26 0.54
CA VAL A 43 -3.80 0.76 -0.71
C VAL A 43 -5.33 0.80 -0.60
N GLY A 44 -5.95 -0.24 -0.04
CA GLY A 44 -7.39 -0.27 0.20
C GLY A 44 -7.87 0.85 1.12
N CYS A 45 -7.23 1.01 2.28
CA CYS A 45 -7.54 2.07 3.24
C CYS A 45 -7.35 3.46 2.64
N SER A 46 -6.25 3.68 1.93
CA SER A 46 -5.95 4.95 1.25
C SER A 46 -6.97 5.29 0.16
N SER A 47 -7.61 4.29 -0.46
CA SER A 47 -8.64 4.49 -1.49
C SER A 47 -10.00 4.85 -0.89
N VAL A 48 -10.33 4.28 0.27
CA VAL A 48 -11.63 4.50 0.96
C VAL A 48 -11.63 5.80 1.77
N THR A 49 -10.49 6.17 2.36
CA THR A 49 -10.34 7.38 3.20
C THR A 49 -10.95 8.66 2.59
N PRO A 50 -10.62 9.07 1.35
CA PRO A 50 -11.15 10.32 0.77
C PRO A 50 -12.67 10.26 0.51
N VAL A 51 -13.21 9.07 0.20
CA VAL A 51 -14.66 8.88 0.02
C VAL A 51 -15.38 9.11 1.34
N VAL A 52 -14.88 8.53 2.43
CA VAL A 52 -15.44 8.70 3.77
C VAL A 52 -15.39 10.17 4.21
N ILE A 53 -14.27 10.87 3.97
CA ILE A 53 -14.12 12.29 4.30
C ILE A 53 -15.12 13.15 3.52
N THR A 54 -15.28 12.88 2.22
CA THR A 54 -16.22 13.64 1.36
C THR A 54 -17.65 13.45 1.84
N VAL A 55 -18.07 12.20 2.09
CA VAL A 55 -19.41 11.88 2.58
C VAL A 55 -19.65 12.50 3.96
N ALA A 56 -18.69 12.38 4.88
CA ALA A 56 -18.80 12.97 6.22
C ALA A 56 -18.95 14.50 6.16
N THR A 57 -18.19 15.17 5.29
CA THR A 57 -18.23 16.63 5.15
C THR A 57 -19.55 17.11 4.57
N LEU A 58 -20.04 16.46 3.50
CA LEU A 58 -21.35 16.78 2.89
C LEU A 58 -22.50 16.48 3.86
N THR A 59 -22.41 15.38 4.60
CA THR A 59 -23.40 15.00 5.62
C THR A 59 -23.44 16.03 6.75
N ALA A 60 -22.28 16.45 7.26
CA ALA A 60 -22.19 17.51 8.26
C ALA A 60 -22.76 18.84 7.74
N TYR A 61 -22.48 19.21 6.49
CA TYR A 61 -23.01 20.42 5.86
C TYR A 61 -24.55 20.43 5.82
N THR A 62 -25.19 19.30 5.50
CA THR A 62 -26.66 19.22 5.46
C THR A 62 -27.28 19.09 6.84
N ILE A 63 -26.76 18.22 7.71
CA ILE A 63 -27.41 17.89 8.99
C ILE A 63 -27.16 18.97 10.03
N ILE A 64 -25.92 19.45 10.16
CA ILE A 64 -25.53 20.39 11.22
C ILE A 64 -25.89 21.82 10.83
N PHE A 65 -25.51 22.24 9.62
CA PHE A 65 -25.71 23.62 9.18
C PHE A 65 -27.07 23.86 8.52
N LYS A 66 -27.88 22.81 8.31
CA LYS A 66 -29.22 22.88 7.68
C LYS A 66 -29.24 23.62 6.33
N HIS A 67 -28.10 23.66 5.63
CA HIS A 67 -28.03 24.25 4.30
C HIS A 67 -28.57 23.29 3.24
N THR A 68 -29.26 23.83 2.25
CA THR A 68 -29.72 23.07 1.08
C THR A 68 -28.53 22.66 0.24
N LEU A 69 -28.36 21.35 0.04
CA LEU A 69 -27.30 20.81 -0.78
C LEU A 69 -27.70 20.92 -2.26
N THR A 70 -27.38 22.05 -2.87
CA THR A 70 -27.61 22.27 -4.31
C THR A 70 -26.59 21.47 -5.13
N THR A 71 -27.03 20.91 -6.26
CA THR A 71 -26.19 20.16 -7.21
C THR A 71 -24.87 20.87 -7.54
N THR A 72 -24.90 22.19 -7.72
CA THR A 72 -23.71 23.01 -7.97
C THR A 72 -22.69 22.93 -6.84
N ILE A 73 -23.13 23.03 -5.59
CA ILE A 73 -22.25 22.99 -4.41
C ILE A 73 -21.68 21.58 -4.22
N ALA A 74 -22.49 20.55 -4.45
CA ALA A 74 -22.04 19.16 -4.36
C ALA A 74 -20.90 18.88 -5.34
N PHE A 75 -21.07 19.24 -6.61
CA PHE A 75 -20.05 18.99 -7.63
C PHE A 75 -18.78 19.82 -7.43
N THR A 76 -18.90 21.09 -7.03
CA THR A 76 -17.71 21.91 -6.75
C THR A 76 -16.95 21.40 -5.53
N SER A 77 -17.64 21.01 -4.45
CA SER A 77 -16.99 20.42 -3.27
C SER A 77 -16.30 19.10 -3.59
N ILE A 78 -16.94 18.20 -4.35
CA ILE A 78 -16.32 16.93 -4.76
C ILE A 78 -15.05 17.19 -5.59
N ALA A 79 -15.10 18.12 -6.54
CA ALA A 79 -13.93 18.48 -7.36
C ALA A 79 -12.78 19.07 -6.51
N LEU A 80 -13.10 19.90 -5.51
CA LEU A 80 -12.12 20.45 -4.58
C LEU A 80 -11.50 19.38 -3.67
N PHE A 81 -12.29 18.41 -3.19
CA PHE A 81 -11.75 17.31 -2.40
C PHE A 81 -10.87 16.38 -3.21
N GLU A 82 -11.18 16.16 -4.49
CA GLU A 82 -10.33 15.36 -5.38
C GLU A 82 -8.99 16.04 -5.65
N SER A 83 -8.96 17.36 -5.85
CA SER A 83 -7.69 18.08 -6.02
C SER A 83 -6.84 18.08 -4.75
N LEU A 84 -7.48 18.26 -3.58
CA LEU A 84 -6.81 18.16 -2.29
C LEU A 84 -6.28 16.74 -2.03
N ARG A 85 -7.03 15.71 -2.42
CA ARG A 85 -6.63 14.31 -2.31
C ARG A 85 -5.32 14.06 -3.07
N VAL A 86 -5.21 14.51 -4.32
CA VAL A 86 -4.00 14.33 -5.12
C VAL A 86 -2.79 14.99 -4.42
N ALA A 87 -2.96 16.20 -3.90
CA ALA A 87 -1.90 16.88 -3.16
C ALA A 87 -1.49 16.12 -1.88
N LEU A 88 -2.46 15.63 -1.09
CA LEU A 88 -2.19 14.88 0.14
C LEU A 88 -1.47 13.56 -0.10
N ILE A 89 -1.76 12.85 -1.20
CA ILE A 89 -1.07 11.61 -1.57
C ILE A 89 0.36 11.89 -2.04
N GLN A 90 0.62 13.03 -2.67
CA GLN A 90 1.95 13.39 -3.18
C GLN A 90 2.86 13.99 -2.11
N LEU A 91 2.32 14.64 -1.07
CA LEU A 91 3.09 15.28 -0.01
C LEU A 91 4.17 14.38 0.63
N PRO A 92 3.88 13.13 1.04
CA PRO A 92 4.90 12.23 1.60
C PRO A 92 6.04 11.94 0.62
N ASN A 93 5.75 11.83 -0.67
CA ASN A 93 6.74 11.56 -1.72
C ASN A 93 7.59 12.80 -2.07
N SER A 94 7.20 14.00 -1.64
CA SER A 94 7.99 15.22 -1.85
C SER A 94 8.94 15.55 -0.69
N ILE A 95 8.74 14.91 0.47
CA ILE A 95 9.52 15.16 1.70
C ILE A 95 10.65 14.13 1.86
N PHE A 96 10.62 13.04 1.09
CA PHE A 96 11.67 12.01 0.97
C PHE A 96 12.16 11.92 -0.47
#